data_AF-A0A952IXB7-F1
#
_entry.id   AF-A0A952IXB7-F1
#
_cell.length_a   1.000
_cell.length_b   1.000
_cell.length_c   1.000
_cell.angle_alpha   90.00
_cell.angle_beta   90.00
_cell.angle_gamma   90.00
#
_symmetry.space_group_name_H-M   'P 1'
#
loop_
_entity.id
_entity.type
_entity.pdbx_description
1 polymer ?
#
loop_
_entity_poly.entity_id
_entity_poly.type
_entity_poly.pdbx_seq_one_letter_code
_entity_poly.pdbx_strand_id
1 'polypeptide(L)'
;MVIHKTFSDFVLYLYLHIGYADGELHPEEKRVILEKMNRHFPIEGDHPVRMEQLASDYLKIEKGKHHQIIKASFLHFDHIKFAQRYKIYADMYDIIHADGKVLESETKAVNELKEIIDLLNK
;
A
#
# COMPACT_ATOMS: atom_id res chain seq x y z
N MET A 1 -15.83 -0.28 4.38
CA MET A 1 -15.38 0.19 5.71
C MET A 1 -14.07 0.94 5.50
N VAL A 2 -13.93 2.16 6.04
CA VAL A 2 -12.69 2.94 5.99
C VAL A 2 -12.05 2.86 7.36
N ILE A 3 -10.80 2.40 7.42
CA ILE A 3 -10.05 2.26 8.68
C ILE A 3 -8.89 3.26 8.80
N HIS A 4 -8.52 3.91 7.69
CA HIS A 4 -7.39 4.82 7.61
C HIS A 4 -7.82 6.23 8.01
N LYS A 5 -7.09 6.83 8.97
CA LYS A 5 -7.37 8.19 9.46
C LYS A 5 -6.77 9.25 8.56
N THR A 6 -5.62 8.96 7.97
CA THR A 6 -4.90 9.86 7.06
C THR A 6 -4.62 9.18 5.72
N PHE A 7 -4.33 9.99 4.70
CA PHE A 7 -3.96 9.46 3.39
C PHE A 7 -2.64 8.66 3.46
N SER A 8 -1.70 9.10 4.29
CA SER A 8 -0.45 8.39 4.53
C SER A 8 -0.65 7.01 5.17
N ASP A 9 -1.58 6.87 6.12
CA ASP A 9 -1.95 5.55 6.67
C ASP A 9 -2.48 4.63 5.56
N PHE A 10 -3.27 5.18 4.64
CA PHE A 10 -3.77 4.43 3.51
C PHE A 10 -2.65 4.03 2.53
N VAL A 11 -1.72 4.93 2.23
CA VAL A 11 -0.56 4.62 1.39
C VAL A 11 0.30 3.52 2.01
N LEU A 12 0.58 3.62 3.30
CA LEU A 12 1.33 2.60 4.04
C LEU A 12 0.59 1.25 4.04
N TYR A 13 -0.73 1.27 4.19
CA TYR A 13 -1.55 0.07 4.07
C TYR A 13 -1.46 -0.58 2.69
N LEU A 14 -1.46 0.21 1.61
CA LEU A 14 -1.30 -0.31 0.25
C LEU A 14 0.07 -0.96 0.06
N TYR A 15 1.12 -0.34 0.60
CA TYR A 15 2.48 -0.87 0.54
C TYR A 15 2.64 -2.18 1.34
N LEU A 16 1.97 -2.28 2.48
CA LEU A 16 1.91 -3.55 3.22
C LEU A 16 1.09 -4.60 2.45
N HIS A 17 0.00 -4.19 1.80
CA HIS A 17 -0.84 -5.12 1.06
C HIS A 17 -0.09 -5.83 -0.08
N ILE A 18 0.74 -5.10 -0.81
CA ILE A 18 1.56 -5.68 -1.88
C ILE A 18 2.73 -6.49 -1.33
N GLY A 19 3.40 -6.04 -0.27
CA GLY A 19 4.53 -6.78 0.31
C GLY A 19 4.07 -8.04 1.06
N TYR A 20 2.78 -8.17 1.38
CA TYR A 20 2.20 -9.41 1.88
C TYR A 20 1.51 -10.23 0.78
N ALA A 21 1.69 -9.90 -0.50
CA ALA A 21 0.99 -10.57 -1.59
C ALA A 21 1.42 -12.04 -1.73
N ASP A 22 2.67 -12.37 -1.44
CA ASP A 22 3.20 -13.74 -1.41
C ASP A 22 2.98 -14.45 -0.05
N GLY A 23 2.61 -13.69 0.98
CA GLY A 23 2.30 -14.16 2.33
C GLY A 23 3.29 -13.72 3.41
N GLU A 24 4.44 -13.12 3.05
CA GLU A 24 5.45 -12.67 4.00
C GLU A 24 6.10 -11.36 3.53
N LEU A 25 6.20 -10.37 4.41
CA LEU A 25 6.87 -9.10 4.11
C LEU A 25 8.39 -9.26 4.29
N HIS A 26 9.14 -9.17 3.20
CA HIS A 26 10.60 -9.32 3.23
C HIS A 26 11.30 -8.09 3.85
N PRO A 27 12.48 -8.26 4.49
CA PRO A 27 13.22 -7.15 5.07
C PRO A 27 13.59 -6.03 4.07
N GLU A 28 13.88 -6.39 2.81
CA GLU A 28 14.21 -5.41 1.76
C GLU A 28 12.98 -4.61 1.33
N GLU A 29 11.82 -5.24 1.22
CA GLU A 29 10.56 -4.55 0.97
C GLU A 29 10.23 -3.60 2.11
N LYS A 30 10.34 -4.06 3.36
CA LYS A 30 10.20 -3.23 4.56
C LYS A 30 11.11 -1.99 4.49
N ARG A 31 12.37 -2.14 4.07
CA ARG A 31 13.31 -1.03 3.91
C ARG A 31 12.85 -0.04 2.85
N VAL A 32 12.45 -0.53 1.67
CA VAL A 32 11.96 0.32 0.57
C VAL A 32 10.67 1.05 0.97
N ILE A 33 9.72 0.37 1.61
CA ILE A 33 8.48 0.98 2.12
C ILE A 33 8.79 2.15 3.04
N LEU A 34 9.69 1.97 4.02
CA LEU A 34 10.07 3.04 4.93
C LEU A 34 10.77 4.21 4.21
N GLU A 35 11.63 3.92 3.22
CA GLU A 35 12.26 4.96 2.41
C GLU A 35 11.21 5.79 1.64
N LYS A 36 10.23 5.13 1.02
CA LYS A 36 9.13 5.79 0.31
C LYS A 36 8.26 6.62 1.24
N MET A 37 7.92 6.10 2.41
CA MET A 37 7.13 6.83 3.42
C MET A 37 7.87 8.08 3.91
N ASN A 38 9.16 7.96 4.24
CA ASN A 38 9.98 9.11 4.63
C ASN A 38 10.08 10.16 3.52
N ARG A 39 10.12 9.74 2.25
CA ARG A 39 10.21 10.65 1.11
C ARG A 39 8.91 11.39 0.83
N HIS A 40 7.76 10.73 0.93
CA HIS A 40 6.46 11.35 0.60
C HIS A 40 5.82 12.06 1.80
N PHE A 41 6.06 11.58 3.01
CA PHE A 41 5.43 12.06 4.24
C PHE A 41 6.46 12.42 5.33
N PRO A 42 7.53 13.20 5.03
CA PRO A 42 8.67 13.40 5.94
C PRO A 42 8.32 14.02 7.31
N ILE A 43 7.15 14.63 7.45
CA ILE A 43 6.73 15.37 8.65
C ILE A 43 5.81 14.50 9.53
N GLU A 44 5.37 13.33 9.06
CA GLU A 44 4.36 12.55 9.75
C GLU A 44 4.91 11.49 10.72
N GLY A 45 5.47 11.95 11.83
CA GLY A 45 5.82 11.10 12.97
C GLY A 45 6.83 9.98 12.66
N ASP A 46 6.86 8.96 13.52
CA ASP A 46 7.79 7.83 13.41
C ASP A 46 7.23 6.74 12.48
N HIS A 47 7.68 6.73 11.22
CA HIS A 47 7.23 5.77 10.21
C HIS A 47 7.50 4.30 10.57
N PRO A 48 8.68 3.90 11.10
CA PRO A 48 8.91 2.56 11.62
C PRO A 48 7.83 2.09 12.60
N VAL A 49 7.53 2.89 13.63
CA VAL A 49 6.54 2.53 14.66
C VAL A 49 5.14 2.40 14.05
N ARG A 50 4.75 3.34 13.18
CA ARG A 50 3.46 3.30 12.49
C ARG A 50 3.32 2.07 11.61
N MET A 51 4.37 1.69 10.89
CA MET A 51 4.35 0.52 10.02
C MET A 51 4.19 -0.77 10.82
N GLU A 52 4.85 -0.91 11.97
CA GLU A 52 4.68 -2.09 12.83
C GLU A 52 3.26 -2.21 13.38
N GLN A 53 2.66 -1.08 13.78
CA GLN A 53 1.26 -1.04 14.21
C GLN A 53 0.31 -1.42 13.06
N LEU A 54 0.46 -0.79 11.89
CA LEU A 54 -0.35 -1.07 10.70
C LEU A 54 -0.15 -2.50 10.19
N ALA A 55 1.06 -3.06 10.25
CA ALA A 55 1.31 -4.45 9.87
C ALA A 55 0.61 -5.42 10.83
N SER A 56 0.66 -5.16 12.14
CA SER A 56 -0.08 -5.96 13.13
C SER A 56 -1.59 -5.91 12.87
N ASP A 57 -2.13 -4.73 12.58
CA ASP A 57 -3.56 -4.57 12.28
C ASP A 57 -3.95 -5.17 10.93
N TYR A 58 -3.08 -5.08 9.94
CA TYR A 58 -3.24 -5.70 8.63
C TYR A 58 -3.40 -7.22 8.75
N LEU A 59 -2.53 -7.89 9.52
CA LEU A 59 -2.56 -9.34 9.71
C LEU A 59 -3.81 -9.83 10.47
N LYS A 60 -4.51 -8.95 11.22
CA LYS A 60 -5.78 -9.27 11.89
C LYS A 60 -6.98 -9.19 10.94
N ILE A 61 -6.84 -8.57 9.78
CA ILE A 61 -7.92 -8.43 8.81
C ILE A 61 -8.03 -9.71 7.99
N GLU A 62 -9.25 -10.21 7.81
CA GLU A 62 -9.50 -11.35 6.93
C GLU A 62 -9.11 -11.02 5.48
N LYS A 63 -8.41 -11.94 4.80
CA LYS A 63 -7.88 -11.73 3.44
C LYS A 63 -8.92 -11.18 2.46
N GLY A 64 -10.17 -11.67 2.52
CA GLY A 64 -11.26 -11.23 1.64
C GLY A 64 -11.78 -9.80 1.89
N LYS A 65 -11.39 -9.16 3.01
CA LYS A 65 -11.83 -7.81 3.37
C LYS A 65 -10.89 -6.71 2.88
N HIS A 66 -9.62 -7.02 2.58
CA HIS A 66 -8.64 -6.02 2.11
C HIS A 66 -9.12 -5.29 0.87
N HIS A 67 -9.62 -6.02 -0.14
CA HIS A 67 -10.13 -5.42 -1.38
C HIS A 67 -11.25 -4.39 -1.12
N GLN A 68 -12.18 -4.70 -0.22
CA GLN A 68 -13.27 -3.79 0.14
C GLN A 68 -12.76 -2.56 0.91
N ILE A 69 -11.77 -2.75 1.79
CA ILE A 69 -11.14 -1.66 2.56
C ILE A 69 -10.39 -0.72 1.63
N ILE A 70 -9.61 -1.26 0.69
CA ILE A 70 -8.85 -0.50 -0.31
C ILE A 70 -9.80 0.34 -1.17
N LYS A 71 -10.83 -0.29 -1.74
CA LYS A 71 -11.82 0.40 -2.56
C LYS A 71 -12.53 1.52 -1.79
N ALA A 72 -12.97 1.24 -0.56
CA ALA A 72 -13.62 2.24 0.29
C ALA A 72 -12.68 3.40 0.66
N SER A 73 -11.39 3.12 0.84
CA SER A 73 -10.39 4.13 1.18
C SER A 73 -10.05 5.01 -0.01
N PHE A 74 -9.93 4.46 -1.22
CA PHE A 74 -9.77 5.29 -2.43
C PHE A 74 -10.95 6.24 -2.65
N LEU A 75 -12.19 5.80 -2.38
CA LEU A 75 -13.37 6.65 -2.42
C LEU A 75 -13.36 7.73 -1.33
N HIS A 76 -12.83 7.41 -0.15
CA HIS A 76 -12.71 8.37 0.95
C HIS A 76 -11.66 9.46 0.65
N PHE A 77 -10.57 9.08 -0.02
CA PHE A 77 -9.50 9.97 -0.45
C PHE A 77 -9.65 10.39 -1.93
N ASP A 78 -10.89 10.56 -2.40
CA ASP A 78 -11.19 10.91 -3.79
C ASP A 78 -10.61 12.27 -4.24
N HIS A 79 -10.47 13.21 -3.30
CA HIS A 79 -9.84 14.52 -3.48
C HIS A 79 -8.35 14.46 -3.84
N ILE A 80 -7.70 13.30 -3.71
CA ILE A 80 -6.31 13.09 -4.11
C ILE A 80 -6.19 13.03 -5.62
N LYS A 81 -5.33 13.89 -6.17
CA LYS A 81 -5.08 14.01 -7.62
C LYS A 81 -4.57 12.71 -8.22
N PHE A 82 -5.00 12.43 -9.45
CA PHE A 82 -4.56 11.26 -10.23
C PHE A 82 -3.03 11.09 -10.27
N ALA A 83 -2.27 12.18 -10.45
CA ALA A 83 -0.81 12.14 -10.47
C ALA A 83 -0.18 11.61 -9.16
N GLN A 84 -0.82 11.86 -8.01
CA GLN A 84 -0.36 11.31 -6.73
C GLN A 84 -0.67 9.81 -6.64
N ARG A 85 -1.84 9.37 -7.14
CA ARG A 85 -2.21 7.95 -7.22
C ARG A 85 -1.25 7.15 -8.10
N TYR A 86 -0.87 7.70 -9.26
CA TYR A 86 0.07 7.06 -10.18
C TYR A 86 1.49 6.96 -9.59
N LYS A 87 1.92 7.95 -8.81
CA LYS A 87 3.20 7.91 -8.11
C LYS A 87 3.25 6.76 -7.10
N ILE A 88 2.18 6.60 -6.32
CA ILE A 88 2.03 5.49 -5.37
C ILE A 88 2.12 4.16 -6.13
N TYR A 89 1.46 4.03 -7.29
CA TYR A 89 1.53 2.83 -8.12
C TYR A 89 2.96 2.51 -8.58
N ALA A 90 3.73 3.51 -9.01
CA ALA A 90 5.13 3.32 -9.36
C ALA A 90 5.95 2.85 -8.14
N ASP A 91 5.69 3.41 -6.96
CA ASP A 91 6.35 2.97 -5.73
C ASP A 91 6.01 1.52 -5.37
N MET A 92 4.81 1.03 -5.71
CA MET A 92 4.44 -0.37 -5.50
C MET A 92 5.31 -1.33 -6.32
N TYR A 93 5.62 -0.98 -7.58
CA TYR A 93 6.56 -1.76 -8.38
C TYR A 93 7.94 -1.79 -7.74
N ASP A 94 8.44 -0.64 -7.28
CA ASP A 94 9.75 -0.56 -6.64
C ASP A 94 9.82 -1.43 -5.37
N ILE A 95 8.71 -1.55 -4.62
CA ILE A 95 8.63 -2.38 -3.41
C ILE A 95 8.74 -3.87 -3.78
N ILE A 96 7.91 -4.37 -4.70
CA ILE A 96 7.93 -5.81 -5.05
C ILE A 96 9.20 -6.21 -5.82
N HIS A 97 9.97 -5.26 -6.33
CA HIS A 97 11.28 -5.52 -6.96
C HIS A 97 12.45 -5.41 -5.97
N ALA A 98 12.20 -5.04 -4.71
CA ALA A 98 13.25 -4.69 -3.76
C ALA A 98 14.22 -5.84 -3.44
N ASP A 99 13.71 -7.07 -3.41
CA ASP A 99 14.47 -8.29 -3.12
C ASP A 99 15.11 -8.92 -4.39
N GLY A 100 14.84 -8.34 -5.57
CA GLY A 100 15.29 -8.82 -6.86
C GLY A 100 14.52 -10.01 -7.44
N LYS A 101 13.41 -10.44 -6.82
CA LYS A 101 12.58 -11.55 -7.27
C LYS A 101 11.10 -11.22 -7.20
N VAL A 102 10.54 -10.87 -8.35
CA VAL A 102 9.10 -10.63 -8.45
C VAL A 102 8.35 -11.95 -8.67
N LEU A 103 7.42 -12.24 -7.76
CA LEU A 103 6.49 -13.36 -7.85
C LEU A 103 5.24 -12.98 -8.65
N GLU A 104 4.58 -14.00 -9.24
CA GLU A 104 3.32 -13.80 -9.98
C GLU A 104 2.22 -13.20 -9.07
N SER A 105 2.19 -13.60 -7.79
CA SER A 105 1.26 -13.09 -6.78
C SER A 105 1.40 -11.58 -6.55
N GLU A 106 2.63 -11.07 -6.50
CA GLU A 106 2.92 -9.65 -6.30
C GLU A 106 2.54 -8.83 -7.53
N THR A 107 2.91 -9.33 -8.72
CA THR A 107 2.51 -8.71 -9.99
C THR A 107 0.98 -8.64 -10.10
N LYS A 108 0.30 -9.73 -9.71
CA LYS A 108 -1.16 -9.79 -9.69
C LYS A 108 -1.75 -8.79 -8.70
N ALA A 109 -1.23 -8.70 -7.48
CA ALA A 109 -1.70 -7.76 -6.47
C ALA A 109 -1.57 -6.30 -6.94
N VAL A 110 -0.44 -5.94 -7.56
CA VAL A 110 -0.25 -4.61 -8.14
C VAL A 110 -1.24 -4.35 -9.28
N ASN A 111 -1.43 -5.30 -10.19
CA ASN A 111 -2.39 -5.15 -11.29
C ASN A 111 -3.84 -5.01 -10.79
N GLU A 112 -4.25 -5.80 -9.78
CA GLU A 112 -5.58 -5.67 -9.16
C GLU A 112 -5.80 -4.27 -8.57
N LEU A 113 -4.78 -3.70 -7.92
CA LEU A 113 -4.85 -2.33 -7.41
C LEU A 113 -4.99 -1.30 -8.55
N LYS A 114 -4.28 -1.50 -9.67
CA LYS A 114 -4.42 -0.65 -10.85
C LYS A 114 -5.86 -0.65 -11.36
N GLU A 115 -6.46 -1.82 -11.50
CA GLU A 115 -7.84 -1.96 -11.98
C GLU A 115 -8.83 -1.24 -11.06
N ILE A 116 -8.65 -1.33 -9.75
CA ILE A 116 -9.49 -0.59 -8.78
C ILE A 116 -9.38 0.92 -9.03
N ILE A 117 -8.17 1.45 -9.21
CA ILE A 117 -7.96 2.88 -9.45
C ILE A 117 -8.55 3.30 -10.79
N ASP A 118 -8.31 2.54 -11.86
CA ASP A 118 -8.80 2.84 -13.21
C ASP A 118 -10.34 2.83 -13.26
N LEU A 119 -10.99 1.92 -12.55
CA LEU A 119 -12.45 1.88 -12.41
C LEU A 119 -13.02 3.11 -11.69
N LEU A 120 -12.26 3.71 -10.77
CA LEU A 120 -12.67 4.90 -10.01
C LEU A 120 -12.46 6.21 -10.78
N ASN A 121 -11.75 6.19 -11.91
CA ASN A 121 -11.51 7.37 -12.75
C ASN A 121 -12.41 7.42 -14.01
N LYS A 122 -13.37 6.49 -14.13
CA LYS A 122 -14.42 6.51 -15.17
C LYS A 122 -15.67 7.22 -14.66
#